data_AF-A0A938XY71-F1
#
_entry.id   AF-A0A938XY71-F1
#
_cell.length_a   1.000
_cell.length_b   1.000
_cell.length_c   1.000
_cell.angle_alpha   90.00
_cell.angle_beta   90.00
_cell.angle_gamma   90.00
#
_symmetry.space_group_name_H-M   'P 1'
#
loop_
_entity.id
_entity.type
_entity.pdbx_description
1 polymer ?
#
loop_
_entity_poly.entity_id
_entity_poly.type
_entity_poly.pdbx_seq_one_letter_code
_entity_poly.pdbx_strand_id
1 'polypeptide(L)'
;MLKDKLNLEEEISNLLDRYNSCYDNYKRLLNLTQKQNERIVDEDYINLEEITDQKQKIITKIEQIQKKINTLRKKLSDEFDLVNNEEFIHNLLKEDIPYKSEMKQLRDEIVELIAKLQKLDKDNQELLQEKKDKLQQELNKLKQGKKVYNSYNIKNNNREGKFFDNKG
;
A
#
# COMPACT_ATOMS: atom_id res chain seq x y z
N MET A 1 -8.47 27.59 -36.19
CA MET A 1 -7.51 26.57 -36.67
C MET A 1 -6.16 26.63 -35.97
N LEU A 2 -5.36 27.71 -36.06
CA LEU A 2 -4.04 27.74 -35.37
C LEU A 2 -4.16 27.84 -33.83
N LYS A 3 -5.13 28.63 -33.35
CA LYS A 3 -5.41 28.81 -31.92
C LYS A 3 -5.98 27.55 -31.26
N ASP A 4 -6.79 26.79 -31.99
CA ASP A 4 -7.39 25.53 -31.52
C ASP A 4 -6.32 24.42 -31.43
N LYS A 5 -5.39 24.36 -32.39
CA LYS A 5 -4.21 23.48 -32.32
C LYS A 5 -3.28 23.80 -31.14
N LEU A 6 -3.02 25.09 -30.90
CA LEU A 6 -2.16 25.52 -29.79
C LEU A 6 -2.78 25.15 -28.42
N ASN A 7 -4.10 25.31 -28.29
CA ASN A 7 -4.83 24.94 -27.08
C ASN A 7 -4.82 23.42 -26.84
N LEU A 8 -4.95 22.63 -27.92
CA LEU A 8 -4.91 21.17 -27.84
C LEU A 8 -3.54 20.64 -27.38
N GLU A 9 -2.46 21.21 -27.92
CA GLU A 9 -1.09 20.86 -27.51
C GLU A 9 -0.86 21.18 -26.02
N GLU A 10 -1.34 22.34 -25.56
CA GLU A 10 -1.29 22.73 -24.15
C GLU A 10 -2.08 21.78 -23.26
N GLU A 11 -3.28 21.35 -23.65
CA GLU A 11 -4.10 20.40 -22.88
C GLU A 11 -3.45 19.02 -22.78
N ILE A 12 -2.80 18.56 -23.85
CA ILE A 12 -2.10 17.27 -23.88
C ILE A 12 -0.80 17.33 -23.06
N SER A 13 -0.03 18.42 -23.15
CA SER A 13 1.12 18.66 -22.28
C SER A 13 0.71 18.67 -20.81
N ASN A 14 -0.37 19.39 -20.47
CA ASN A 14 -0.91 19.44 -19.11
C ASN A 14 -1.37 18.06 -18.62
N LEU A 15 -1.93 17.22 -19.50
CA LEU A 15 -2.30 15.85 -19.16
C LEU A 15 -1.05 15.02 -18.84
N LEU A 16 -0.03 15.11 -19.69
CA LEU A 16 1.25 14.41 -19.53
C LEU A 16 1.94 14.79 -18.21
N ASP A 17 2.02 16.09 -17.89
CA ASP A 17 2.62 16.59 -16.64
C ASP A 17 1.92 16.04 -15.39
N ARG A 18 0.59 15.90 -15.44
CA ARG A 18 -0.18 15.32 -14.35
C ARG A 18 0.08 13.82 -14.22
N TYR A 19 0.20 13.09 -15.33
CA TYR A 19 0.58 11.68 -15.29
C TYR A 19 2.01 11.51 -14.75
N ASN A 20 2.95 12.38 -15.12
CA ASN A 20 4.31 12.38 -14.57
C ASN A 20 4.28 12.62 -13.05
N SER A 21 3.47 13.59 -12.61
CA SER A 21 3.26 13.83 -11.18
C SER A 21 2.67 12.61 -10.46
N CYS A 22 1.70 11.90 -11.07
CA CYS A 22 1.19 10.65 -10.53
C CYS A 22 2.27 9.57 -10.45
N TYR A 23 3.06 9.41 -11.52
CA TYR A 23 4.14 8.45 -11.61
C TYR A 23 5.19 8.65 -10.51
N ASP A 24 5.63 9.90 -10.28
CA ASP A 24 6.55 10.22 -9.18
C ASP A 24 5.98 9.89 -7.81
N ASN A 25 4.68 10.13 -7.60
CA ASN A 25 4.02 9.76 -6.35
C ASN A 25 3.92 8.23 -6.19
N TYR A 26 3.63 7.48 -7.26
CA TYR A 26 3.67 6.02 -7.22
C TYR A 26 5.06 5.48 -6.93
N LYS A 27 6.13 6.10 -7.45
CA LYS A 27 7.51 5.70 -7.12
C LYS A 27 7.81 5.90 -5.64
N ARG A 28 7.40 7.04 -5.08
CA ARG A 28 7.55 7.32 -3.66
C ARG A 28 6.75 6.33 -2.82
N LEU A 29 5.53 6.00 -3.25
CA LEU A 29 4.71 4.99 -2.60
C LEU A 29 5.41 3.62 -2.61
N LEU A 30 6.00 3.22 -3.73
CA LEU A 30 6.76 1.96 -3.83
C LEU A 30 7.94 1.94 -2.87
N ASN A 31 8.71 3.02 -2.79
CA ASN A 31 9.83 3.14 -1.86
C ASN A 31 9.37 2.97 -0.40
N LEU A 32 8.26 3.60 -0.02
CA LEU A 32 7.70 3.44 1.33
C LEU A 32 7.20 2.02 1.58
N THR A 33 6.57 1.38 0.59
CA THR A 33 6.15 -0.03 0.70
C THR A 33 7.35 -0.99 0.83
N GLN A 34 8.46 -0.70 0.16
CA GLN A 34 9.72 -1.45 0.33
C GLN A 34 10.30 -1.27 1.73
N LYS A 35 10.38 -0.02 2.22
CA LYS A 35 10.79 0.25 3.60
C LYS A 35 9.88 -0.41 4.63
N GLN A 36 8.57 -0.45 4.37
CA GLN A 36 7.62 -1.18 5.21
C GLN A 36 7.99 -2.67 5.25
N ASN A 37 8.29 -3.29 4.11
CA ASN A 37 8.70 -4.69 4.02
C ASN A 37 9.95 -4.95 4.89
N GLU A 38 11.00 -4.14 4.71
CA GLU A 38 12.25 -4.24 5.47
C GLU A 38 12.01 -4.21 6.98
N ARG A 39 11.19 -3.25 7.45
CA ARG A 39 10.84 -3.14 8.88
C ARG A 39 10.07 -4.33 9.41
N ILE A 40 9.16 -4.91 8.63
CA ILE A 40 8.41 -6.12 9.03
C ILE A 40 9.35 -7.33 9.11
N VAL A 41 10.28 -7.46 8.15
CA VAL A 41 11.28 -8.54 8.14
C VAL A 41 12.17 -8.46 9.38
N ASP A 42 12.63 -7.25 9.71
CA ASP A 42 13.50 -6.97 10.87
C ASP A 42 12.76 -6.97 12.22
N GLU A 43 11.43 -7.18 12.21
CA GLU A 43 10.56 -7.09 13.40
C GLU A 43 10.64 -5.73 14.13
N ASP A 44 11.02 -4.67 13.40
CA ASP A 44 11.07 -3.29 13.89
C ASP A 44 9.74 -2.58 13.62
N TYR A 45 8.82 -2.70 14.58
CA TYR A 45 7.47 -2.16 14.47
C TYR A 45 7.35 -0.69 14.92
N ILE A 46 8.40 -0.10 15.50
CA ILE A 46 8.34 1.23 16.15
C ILE A 46 8.00 2.33 15.14
N ASN A 47 8.44 2.19 13.89
CA ASN A 47 8.30 3.22 12.85
C ASN A 47 7.27 2.87 11.75
N LEU A 48 6.49 1.79 11.91
CA LEU A 48 5.52 1.39 10.88
C LEU A 48 4.33 2.35 10.78
N GLU A 49 3.93 2.97 11.89
CA GLU A 49 2.86 3.96 11.91
C GLU A 49 3.25 5.19 11.06
N GLU A 50 4.47 5.70 11.22
CA GLU A 50 4.97 6.82 10.43
C GLU A 50 5.00 6.49 8.93
N ILE A 51 5.48 5.30 8.56
CA ILE A 51 5.49 4.86 7.16
C ILE A 51 4.06 4.81 6.61
N THR A 52 3.11 4.31 7.39
CA THR A 52 1.69 4.23 7.01
C THR A 52 1.10 5.62 6.77
N ASP A 53 1.36 6.58 7.67
CA ASP A 53 0.91 7.97 7.54
C ASP A 53 1.50 8.65 6.30
N GLN A 54 2.79 8.42 6.03
CA GLN A 54 3.45 8.95 4.83
C GLN A 54 2.84 8.36 3.54
N LYS A 55 2.55 7.04 3.52
CA LYS A 55 1.85 6.38 2.41
C LYS A 55 0.47 7.01 2.18
N GLN A 56 -0.31 7.22 3.25
CA GLN A 56 -1.64 7.81 3.15
C GLN A 56 -1.61 9.24 2.58
N LYS A 57 -0.63 10.06 2.99
CA LYS A 57 -0.43 11.41 2.42
C LYS A 57 -0.15 11.38 0.92
N ILE A 58 0.62 10.39 0.45
CA ILE A 58 0.92 10.21 -0.97
C ILE A 58 -0.33 9.76 -1.74
N ILE A 59 -1.08 8.79 -1.20
CA ILE A 59 -2.33 8.31 -1.80
C ILE A 59 -3.31 9.47 -2.00
N THR A 60 -3.52 10.29 -0.96
CA THR A 60 -4.39 11.47 -1.06
C THR A 60 -3.91 12.47 -2.13
N LYS A 61 -2.59 12.65 -2.31
CA LYS A 61 -2.05 13.48 -3.40
C LYS A 61 -2.36 12.88 -4.77
N ILE A 62 -2.21 11.57 -4.93
CA ILE A 62 -2.54 10.86 -6.18
C ILE A 62 -4.03 11.06 -6.51
N GLU A 63 -4.93 10.86 -5.55
CA GLU A 63 -6.37 11.07 -5.73
C GLU A 63 -6.70 12.50 -6.17
N GLN A 64 -6.04 13.50 -5.57
CA GLN A 64 -6.21 14.90 -5.96
C GLN A 64 -5.73 15.17 -7.40
N ILE A 65 -4.63 14.57 -7.82
CA ILE A 65 -4.12 14.69 -9.19
C ILE A 65 -5.06 13.98 -10.17
N GLN A 66 -5.54 12.78 -9.82
CA GLN A 66 -6.49 12.00 -10.63
C GLN A 66 -7.80 12.76 -10.89
N LYS A 67 -8.31 13.51 -9.90
CA LYS A 67 -9.47 14.39 -10.12
C LYS A 67 -9.21 15.41 -11.23
N LYS A 68 -8.03 16.03 -11.26
CA LYS A 68 -7.63 17.00 -12.30
C LYS A 68 -7.40 16.31 -13.65
N ILE A 69 -6.81 15.12 -13.66
CA ILE A 69 -6.69 14.27 -14.85
C ILE A 69 -8.07 13.99 -15.43
N ASN A 70 -9.05 13.60 -14.61
CA ASN A 70 -10.41 13.30 -15.07
C ASN A 70 -11.08 14.52 -15.74
N THR A 71 -10.84 15.73 -15.23
CA THR A 71 -11.32 16.96 -15.88
C THR A 71 -10.70 17.16 -17.26
N LEU A 72 -9.38 17.00 -17.41
CA LEU A 72 -8.71 17.11 -18.71
C LEU A 72 -9.15 16.01 -19.68
N ARG A 73 -9.28 14.77 -19.18
CA ARG A 73 -9.76 13.65 -19.97
C ARG A 73 -11.15 13.89 -20.53
N LYS A 74 -12.06 14.50 -19.76
CA LYS A 74 -13.40 14.86 -20.26
C LYS A 74 -13.32 15.82 -21.44
N LYS A 75 -12.55 16.90 -21.31
CA LYS A 75 -12.38 17.86 -22.41
C LYS A 75 -11.81 17.21 -23.68
N LEU A 76 -10.74 16.42 -23.53
CA LEU A 76 -10.12 15.72 -24.64
C LEU A 76 -11.03 14.63 -25.22
N SER A 77 -11.88 14.02 -24.39
CA SER A 77 -12.90 13.07 -24.86
C SER A 77 -13.91 13.77 -25.77
N ASP A 78 -14.36 14.97 -25.40
CA ASP A 78 -15.29 15.75 -26.21
C ASP A 78 -14.64 16.23 -27.53
N GLU A 79 -13.35 16.60 -27.51
CA GLU A 79 -12.62 17.07 -28.70
C GLU A 79 -12.32 15.96 -29.71
N PHE A 80 -11.95 14.77 -29.23
CA PHE A 80 -11.58 13.62 -30.07
C PHE A 80 -12.73 12.62 -30.27
N ASP A 81 -13.94 12.90 -29.77
CA ASP A 81 -15.09 11.99 -29.76
C ASP A 81 -14.76 10.60 -29.15
N LEU A 82 -14.01 10.61 -28.04
CA LEU A 82 -13.56 9.41 -27.34
C LEU A 82 -14.40 9.12 -26.10
N VAL A 83 -14.51 7.84 -25.74
CA VAL A 83 -15.13 7.45 -24.48
C VAL A 83 -14.17 7.66 -23.31
N ASN A 84 -14.60 8.42 -22.29
CA ASN A 84 -13.81 8.65 -21.09
C ASN A 84 -13.88 7.45 -20.10
N ASN A 85 -13.19 6.35 -20.42
CA ASN A 85 -13.15 5.13 -19.60
C ASN A 85 -11.70 4.65 -19.37
N GLU A 86 -11.48 3.47 -18.80
CA GLU A 86 -10.13 2.95 -18.52
C GLU A 86 -9.23 2.85 -19.76
N GLU A 87 -9.83 2.70 -20.95
CA GLU A 87 -9.13 2.62 -22.23
C GLU A 87 -8.84 4.00 -22.85
N PHE A 88 -9.24 5.10 -22.20
CA PHE A 88 -9.10 6.46 -22.74
C PHE A 88 -7.69 6.75 -23.28
N ILE A 89 -6.64 6.46 -22.51
CA ILE A 89 -5.25 6.71 -22.97
C ILE A 89 -4.89 5.83 -24.15
N HIS A 90 -5.35 4.58 -24.18
CA HIS A 90 -5.12 3.68 -25.31
C HIS A 90 -5.79 4.22 -26.59
N ASN A 91 -7.00 4.76 -26.47
CA ASN A 91 -7.74 5.33 -27.60
C ASN A 91 -7.16 6.68 -28.03
N LEU A 92 -6.79 7.55 -27.09
CA LEU A 92 -6.11 8.82 -27.37
C LEU A 92 -4.78 8.59 -28.12
N LEU A 93 -4.04 7.54 -27.78
CA LEU A 93 -2.82 7.14 -28.48
C LEU A 93 -3.07 6.60 -29.90
N LYS A 94 -4.32 6.41 -30.36
CA LYS A 94 -4.60 6.09 -31.78
C LYS A 94 -4.65 7.35 -32.62
N GLU A 95 -5.03 8.48 -32.02
CA GLU A 95 -5.11 9.79 -32.66
C GLU A 95 -3.73 10.39 -32.97
N ASP A 96 -3.73 11.41 -33.83
CA ASP A 96 -2.54 12.23 -34.13
C ASP A 96 -2.39 13.33 -33.06
N ILE A 97 -1.63 13.00 -32.01
CA ILE A 97 -1.42 13.86 -30.85
C ILE A 97 0.07 14.22 -30.69
N PRO A 98 0.37 15.43 -30.18
CA PRO A 98 1.71 15.73 -29.67
C PRO A 98 2.06 14.83 -28.48
N TYR A 99 3.37 14.61 -28.27
CA TYR A 99 3.92 13.84 -27.15
C TYR A 99 3.43 12.37 -27.06
N LYS A 100 3.00 11.79 -28.17
CA LYS A 100 2.44 10.44 -28.25
C LYS A 100 3.39 9.37 -27.72
N SER A 101 4.69 9.49 -28.01
CA SER A 101 5.71 8.53 -27.57
C SER A 101 5.91 8.60 -26.07
N GLU A 102 6.04 9.81 -25.52
CA GLU A 102 6.20 10.05 -24.09
C GLU A 102 4.98 9.56 -23.30
N MET A 103 3.77 9.87 -23.79
CA MET A 103 2.53 9.43 -23.17
C MET A 103 2.41 7.90 -23.13
N LYS A 104 2.81 7.22 -24.22
CA LYS A 104 2.82 5.75 -24.28
C LYS A 104 3.81 5.16 -23.29
N GLN A 105 5.05 5.65 -23.30
CA GLN A 105 6.09 5.19 -22.37
C GLN A 105 5.65 5.36 -20.92
N LEU A 106 5.16 6.56 -20.56
CA LEU A 106 4.70 6.86 -19.22
C LEU A 106 3.52 5.97 -18.79
N ARG A 107 2.58 5.70 -19.69
CA ARG A 107 1.47 4.77 -19.44
C ARG A 107 1.99 3.38 -19.09
N ASP A 108 2.93 2.85 -19.87
CA ASP A 108 3.48 1.51 -19.66
C ASP A 108 4.27 1.44 -18.34
N GLU A 109 5.07 2.47 -18.04
CA GLU A 109 5.81 2.58 -16.78
C GLU A 109 4.89 2.66 -15.56
N ILE A 110 3.79 3.43 -15.63
CA ILE A 110 2.80 3.51 -14.55
C ILE A 110 2.13 2.14 -14.32
N VAL A 111 1.75 1.43 -15.39
CA VAL A 111 1.12 0.11 -15.29
C VAL A 111 2.06 -0.89 -14.62
N GLU A 112 3.32 -0.93 -15.03
CA GLU A 112 4.33 -1.80 -14.42
C GLU A 112 4.55 -1.45 -12.94
N LEU A 113 4.61 -0.16 -12.62
CA LEU A 113 4.81 0.32 -11.26
C LEU A 113 3.65 -0.03 -10.33
N ILE A 114 2.41 0.11 -10.79
CA ILE A 114 1.21 -0.29 -10.05
C ILE A 114 1.20 -1.80 -9.80
N ALA A 115 1.55 -2.60 -10.80
CA ALA A 115 1.62 -4.06 -10.64
C ALA A 115 2.66 -4.47 -9.58
N LYS A 116 3.84 -3.82 -9.58
CA LYS A 116 4.88 -4.03 -8.54
C LYS A 116 4.38 -3.64 -7.16
N LEU A 117 3.72 -2.49 -7.05
CA LEU A 117 3.12 -2.00 -5.80
C LEU A 117 2.10 -2.98 -5.23
N GLN A 118 1.14 -3.43 -6.05
CA GLN A 118 0.09 -4.36 -5.64
C GLN A 118 0.66 -5.68 -5.14
N LYS A 119 1.67 -6.22 -5.84
CA LYS A 119 2.35 -7.44 -5.41
C LYS A 119 3.02 -7.24 -4.05
N LEU A 120 3.82 -6.19 -3.91
CA LEU A 120 4.59 -5.96 -2.68
C LEU A 120 3.69 -5.62 -1.47
N ASP A 121 2.62 -4.85 -1.68
CA ASP A 121 1.65 -4.58 -0.61
C ASP A 121 0.95 -5.88 -0.16
N LYS A 122 0.64 -6.80 -1.09
CA LYS A 122 0.11 -8.12 -0.76
C LYS A 122 1.13 -8.95 0.04
N ASP A 123 2.37 -9.03 -0.42
CA ASP A 123 3.44 -9.77 0.25
C ASP A 123 3.66 -9.23 1.69
N ASN A 124 3.58 -7.90 1.88
CA ASN A 124 3.66 -7.26 3.20
C ASN A 124 2.50 -7.65 4.12
N GLN A 125 1.27 -7.71 3.60
CA GLN A 125 0.10 -8.11 4.37
C GLN A 125 0.19 -9.57 4.83
N GLU A 126 0.61 -10.46 3.93
CA GLU A 126 0.81 -11.87 4.25
C GLU A 126 1.89 -12.04 5.32
N LEU A 127 3.04 -11.36 5.17
CA LEU A 127 4.13 -11.42 6.14
C LEU A 127 3.71 -10.90 7.52
N LEU A 128 3.00 -9.78 7.59
CA LEU A 128 2.47 -9.23 8.86
C LEU A 128 1.53 -10.22 9.54
N GLN A 129 0.66 -10.88 8.78
CA GLN A 129 -0.26 -11.86 9.31
C GLN A 129 0.48 -13.09 9.87
N GLU A 130 1.49 -13.59 9.16
CA GLU A 130 2.33 -14.68 9.65
C GLU A 130 3.06 -14.33 10.95
N LYS A 131 3.66 -13.14 11.04
CA LYS A 131 4.36 -12.67 12.25
C LYS A 131 3.40 -12.56 13.43
N LYS A 132 2.19 -12.03 13.21
CA LYS A 132 1.12 -11.95 14.22
C LYS A 132 0.72 -13.33 14.73
N ASP A 133 0.53 -14.30 13.84
CA ASP A 133 0.11 -15.65 14.21
C ASP A 133 1.19 -16.38 15.02
N LYS A 134 2.46 -16.21 14.67
CA LYS A 134 3.60 -16.73 15.45
C LYS A 134 3.64 -16.14 16.86
N LEU A 135 3.52 -14.81 16.98
CA LEU A 135 3.52 -14.13 18.29
C LEU A 135 2.34 -14.59 19.17
N GLN A 136 1.16 -14.80 18.57
CA GLN A 136 -0.01 -15.31 19.27
C GLN A 136 0.20 -16.74 19.80
N GLN A 137 0.87 -17.60 19.03
CA GLN A 137 1.22 -18.96 19.46
C GLN A 137 2.22 -18.93 20.64
N GLU A 138 3.23 -18.06 20.59
CA GLU A 138 4.20 -17.89 21.67
C GLU A 138 3.54 -17.38 22.95
N LEU A 139 2.66 -16.38 22.85
CA LEU A 139 1.87 -15.90 23.99
C LEU A 139 1.00 -17.01 24.60
N ASN A 140 0.41 -17.87 23.77
CA ASN A 140 -0.39 -18.99 24.25
C ASN A 140 0.47 -20.02 24.99
N LYS A 141 1.67 -20.35 24.48
CA LYS A 141 2.64 -21.24 25.15
C LYS A 141 3.08 -20.66 26.50
N LEU A 142 3.39 -19.37 26.56
CA LEU A 142 3.76 -18.68 27.80
C LEU A 142 2.63 -18.69 28.84
N LYS A 143 1.39 -18.43 28.42
CA LYS A 143 0.21 -18.51 29.30
C LYS A 143 0.00 -19.92 29.86
N GLN A 144 0.17 -20.95 29.03
CA GLN A 144 0.10 -22.34 29.47
C GLN A 144 1.21 -22.67 30.48
N GLY A 145 2.46 -22.30 30.18
CA GLY A 145 3.59 -22.47 31.09
C GLY A 145 3.38 -21.79 32.44
N LYS A 146 2.89 -20.53 32.44
CA LYS A 146 2.54 -19.80 33.67
C LYS A 146 1.44 -20.51 34.46
N LYS A 147 0.40 -21.03 33.80
CA LYS A 147 -0.67 -21.80 34.45
C LYS A 147 -0.14 -23.09 35.10
N VAL A 148 0.75 -23.80 34.40
CA VAL A 148 1.41 -25.01 34.91
C VAL A 148 2.26 -24.66 36.14
N TYR A 149 3.16 -23.67 36.04
CA TYR A 149 4.00 -23.20 37.15
C TYR A 149 3.18 -22.81 38.38
N ASN A 150 2.12 -22.03 38.20
CA ASN A 150 1.23 -21.63 39.30
C ASN A 150 0.52 -22.84 39.94
N SER A 151 0.13 -23.84 39.15
CA SER A 151 -0.52 -25.06 39.66
C SER A 151 0.42 -25.92 40.50
N TYR A 152 1.72 -25.94 40.20
CA TYR A 152 2.72 -26.62 41.03
C TYR A 152 3.04 -25.86 42.31
N ASN A 153 3.15 -24.53 42.27
CA ASN A 153 3.41 -23.72 43.46
C ASN A 153 2.23 -23.70 44.45
N ILE A 154 0.98 -23.70 43.97
CA ILE A 154 -0.19 -23.81 44.84
C ILE A 154 -0.25 -25.18 45.54
N LYS A 155 0.21 -26.25 44.88
CA LYS A 155 0.26 -27.60 45.47
C LYS A 155 1.38 -27.77 46.51
N ASN A 156 2.48 -27.03 46.38
CA ASN A 156 3.57 -27.08 47.37
C ASN A 156 3.25 -26.28 48.65
N ASN A 157 2.54 -25.16 48.56
CA ASN A 157 2.15 -24.39 49.76
C ASN A 157 1.02 -25.03 50.60
N ASN A 158 0.30 -26.02 50.07
CA ASN A 158 -0.81 -26.70 50.77
C ASN A 158 -0.44 -28.08 51.33
N ARG A 159 0.85 -28.45 51.34
CA ARG A 159 1.33 -29.76 51.83
C ARG A 159 2.20 -29.70 53.08
N GLU A 160 2.30 -28.55 53.74
CA GLU A 160 2.93 -28.47 55.06
C GLU A 160 1.86 -28.44 56.16
N GLY A 161 1.72 -29.57 56.85
CA GLY A 161 1.23 -29.62 58.22
C GLY A 161 -0.27 -29.89 58.42
N LYS A 162 -0.66 -31.16 58.43
CA LYS A 162 -1.69 -31.71 59.35
C LYS A 162 -1.66 -33.24 59.35
N PHE A 163 -0.57 -33.80 59.87
CA PHE A 163 -0.60 -35.15 60.45
C PHE A 163 -0.73 -34.97 61.96
N PHE A 164 -1.97 -34.90 62.46
CA PHE A 164 -2.21 -35.16 63.87
C PHE A 164 -2.55 -36.63 64.01
N ASP A 165 -1.62 -37.32 64.65
CA ASP A 165 -1.72 -38.66 65.21
C ASP A 165 -2.94 -38.76 66.13
N ASN A 166 -3.64 -39.90 66.08
CA ASN A 166 -4.38 -40.38 67.23
C ASN A 166 -4.52 -41.90 67.11
N LYS A 167 -3.43 -42.59 67.48
CA LYS A 167 -3.49 -43.97 67.99
C LYS A 167 -3.93 -43.96 69.46
N GLY A 168 -4.84 -44.88 69.80
CA GLY A 168 -4.99 -45.43 71.16
C GLY A 168 -6.08 -44.77 71.99
#